data_AF-A0A9D5D2I9-F1
#
_entry.id   AF-A0A9D5D2I9-F1
#
_cell.length_a   1.000
_cell.length_b   1.000
_cell.length_c   1.000
_cell.angle_alpha   90.00
_cell.angle_beta   90.00
_cell.angle_gamma   90.00
#
_symmetry.space_group_name_H-M   'P 1'
#
loop_
_entity.id
_entity.type
_entity.pdbx_description
1 polymer ?
#
loop_
_entity_poly.entity_id
_entity_poly.type
_entity_poly.pdbx_seq_one_letter_code
_entity_poly.pdbx_strand_id
1 'polypeptide(L)'
;MWRGSGEPADSFYAVRPECSDVTKTRFKIKAGRTLSVRRWHAAFSPDGCLDISQTLGRIQRGGVHPSIRGEVWEFLLGCFDPRSSFDEREQQRQQRRVQYLRWKEECREMDSHVGSGRIITAPIITEDGEPIKDPLVLLEANPDQALESTAMCTEAERNYVIFDKKIIQWKLTLHQIGLDVLRTDRTLVFYEKQENLSKLWDILAVYAWIDKDVGYCQETLGGGDYLFAFRMFMVLFRRELSFGDSLYLWEMMWALEYDPGIFSMYEEPGFTGVKMLVRKEKQNQYATLGRSTGLDDVVKILNDVNGNLDAKKACSGALKLHRKYLKKAKKT
;
A
#
# COMPACT_ATOMS: atom_id res chain seq x y z
N MET A 1 12.94 37.30 13.09
CA MET A 1 11.74 36.63 12.52
C MET A 1 12.14 35.96 11.22
N TRP A 2 12.80 34.80 11.27
CA TRP A 2 13.22 34.07 10.06
C TRP A 2 12.27 32.88 9.84
N ARG A 3 11.16 33.08 9.11
CA ARG A 3 10.46 31.93 8.52
C ARG A 3 11.28 31.49 7.32
N GLY A 4 12.21 30.56 7.53
CA GLY A 4 12.94 29.94 6.43
C GLY A 4 11.96 29.44 5.36
N SER A 5 12.29 29.68 4.09
CA SER A 5 11.64 29.01 2.97
C SER A 5 11.82 27.51 3.16
N GLY A 6 10.76 26.82 3.58
CA GLY A 6 10.84 25.39 3.92
C GLY A 6 11.42 24.55 2.78
N GLU A 7 12.15 23.50 3.14
CA GLU A 7 12.81 22.59 2.21
C GLU A 7 11.77 21.72 1.46
N PRO A 8 11.87 21.55 0.13
CA PRO A 8 10.98 20.65 -0.60
C PRO A 8 11.19 19.21 -0.15
N ALA A 9 10.11 18.45 0.05
CA ALA A 9 10.22 17.05 0.48
C ALA A 9 10.81 16.10 -0.57
N ASP A 10 10.77 16.48 -1.86
CA ASP A 10 11.34 15.68 -2.95
C ASP A 10 12.87 15.58 -2.88
N SER A 11 13.54 16.42 -2.07
CA SER A 11 14.97 16.25 -1.76
C SER A 11 15.30 14.89 -1.14
N PHE A 12 14.33 14.22 -0.52
CA PHE A 12 14.47 12.90 0.09
C PHE A 12 14.17 11.75 -0.89
N TYR A 13 13.70 12.05 -2.10
CA TYR A 13 13.26 11.06 -3.07
C TYR A 13 13.98 11.27 -4.40
N ALA A 14 15.04 10.49 -4.60
CA ALA A 14 15.85 10.59 -5.82
C ALA A 14 15.02 10.22 -7.06
N VAL A 15 14.89 11.20 -7.97
CA VAL A 15 14.31 11.05 -9.30
C VAL A 15 15.42 10.71 -10.28
N ARG A 16 15.11 9.88 -11.27
CA ARG A 16 16.06 9.49 -12.31
C ARG A 16 16.48 10.72 -13.13
N PRO A 17 17.77 10.88 -13.48
CA PRO A 17 18.25 12.05 -14.24
C PRO A 17 17.52 12.25 -15.57
N GLU A 18 17.12 11.16 -16.22
CA GLU A 18 16.41 11.16 -17.50
C GLU A 18 14.97 11.70 -17.40
N CYS A 19 14.40 11.73 -16.19
CA CYS A 19 13.03 12.17 -15.92
C CYS A 19 13.01 13.64 -15.49
N SER A 20 13.12 14.55 -16.45
CA SER A 20 13.16 16.00 -16.21
C SER A 20 11.80 16.67 -16.02
N ASP A 21 10.71 16.04 -16.49
CA ASP A 21 9.34 16.60 -16.47
C ASP A 21 8.47 16.05 -15.32
N VAL A 22 9.09 15.73 -14.19
CA VAL A 22 8.37 15.23 -13.02
C VAL A 22 7.73 16.39 -12.25
N THR A 23 6.45 16.24 -11.91
CA THR A 23 5.71 17.20 -11.09
C THR A 23 6.43 17.43 -9.76
N LYS A 24 6.83 18.67 -9.49
CA LYS A 24 7.51 19.05 -8.24
C LYS A 24 6.54 19.14 -7.08
N THR A 25 6.97 18.69 -5.92
CA THR A 25 6.17 18.76 -4.70
C THR A 25 5.87 20.17 -4.25
N ARG A 26 4.62 20.36 -3.81
CA ARG A 26 4.16 21.57 -3.13
C ARG A 26 4.35 21.47 -1.63
N PHE A 27 4.47 20.26 -1.09
CA PHE A 27 4.80 20.04 0.30
C PHE A 27 6.21 20.54 0.62
N LYS A 28 6.29 21.43 1.62
CA LYS A 28 7.54 22.02 2.11
C LYS A 28 7.68 21.71 3.60
N ILE A 29 8.82 21.14 3.95
CA ILE A 29 9.26 20.89 5.32
C ILE A 29 9.47 22.24 5.99
N LYS A 30 8.65 22.55 7.00
CA LYS A 30 8.67 23.85 7.68
C LYS A 30 8.99 23.69 9.14
N ALA A 31 10.10 24.28 9.57
CA ALA A 31 10.49 24.35 10.97
C ALA A 31 9.33 24.85 11.85
N GLY A 32 9.08 24.12 12.94
CA GLY A 32 8.00 24.42 13.88
C GLY A 32 6.59 24.03 13.43
N ARG A 33 6.37 23.69 12.14
CA ARG A 33 5.08 23.20 11.62
C ARG A 33 5.07 21.72 11.32
N THR A 34 6.03 21.23 10.53
CA THR A 34 6.16 19.80 10.18
C THR A 34 6.58 19.02 11.42
N LEU A 35 6.02 17.82 11.61
CA LEU A 35 6.42 16.93 12.70
C LEU A 35 7.88 16.54 12.50
N SER A 36 8.77 17.06 13.34
CA SER A 36 10.22 16.82 13.26
C SER A 36 10.62 15.62 14.11
N VAL A 37 11.78 15.03 13.81
CA VAL A 37 12.41 13.94 14.60
C VAL A 37 12.41 14.24 16.09
N ARG A 38 12.90 15.42 16.50
CA ARG A 38 12.92 15.84 17.90
C ARG A 38 11.53 15.85 18.56
N ARG A 39 10.49 16.26 17.84
CA ARG A 39 9.12 16.34 18.38
C ARG A 39 8.45 14.98 18.38
N TRP A 40 8.80 14.11 17.44
CA TRP A 40 8.37 12.73 17.41
C TRP A 40 8.87 11.99 18.65
N HIS A 41 10.17 11.98 18.91
CA HIS A 41 10.71 11.31 20.10
C HIS A 41 10.21 11.93 21.41
N ALA A 42 10.00 13.25 21.47
CA ALA A 42 9.44 13.92 22.64
C ALA A 42 7.94 13.65 22.87
N ALA A 43 7.24 13.01 21.92
CA ALA A 43 5.85 12.62 22.08
C ALA A 43 5.67 11.29 22.83
N PHE A 44 6.77 10.56 23.07
CA PHE A 44 6.77 9.33 23.83
C PHE A 44 7.02 9.60 25.31
N SER A 45 6.32 8.86 26.17
CA SER A 45 6.63 8.75 27.59
C SER A 45 7.88 7.88 27.82
N PRO A 46 8.48 7.89 29.03
CA PRO A 46 9.67 7.07 29.32
C PRO A 46 9.47 5.57 29.13
N ASP A 47 8.26 5.07 29.36
CA ASP A 47 7.82 3.69 29.15
C ASP A 47 7.46 3.37 27.68
N GLY A 48 7.40 4.39 26.82
CA GLY A 48 7.21 4.23 25.38
C GLY A 48 5.79 4.38 24.87
N CYS A 49 4.85 4.84 25.69
CA CYS A 49 3.52 5.22 25.23
C CYS A 49 3.57 6.52 24.41
N LEU A 50 2.88 6.56 23.28
CA LEU A 50 2.79 7.72 22.40
C LEU A 50 1.60 8.61 22.76
N ASP A 51 1.83 9.91 22.94
CA ASP A 51 0.76 10.92 22.88
C ASP A 51 0.26 11.08 21.44
N ILE A 52 -0.65 10.19 21.05
CA ILE A 52 -1.21 10.15 19.70
C ILE A 52 -2.05 11.39 19.39
N SER A 53 -2.78 11.93 20.37
CA SER A 53 -3.67 13.08 20.18
C SER A 53 -2.89 14.32 19.73
N GLN A 54 -1.80 14.66 20.42
CA GLN A 54 -0.95 15.78 20.02
C GLN A 54 -0.25 15.53 18.69
N THR A 55 0.19 14.30 18.46
CA THR A 55 0.87 13.86 17.24
C THR A 55 -0.03 14.04 16.02
N LEU A 56 -1.25 13.49 16.04
CA LEU A 56 -2.24 13.63 14.96
C LEU A 56 -2.52 15.10 14.63
N GLY A 57 -2.73 15.93 15.66
CA GLY A 57 -2.97 17.36 15.45
C GLY A 57 -1.81 18.07 14.73
N ARG A 58 -0.56 17.62 14.95
CA ARG A 58 0.61 18.15 14.22
C ARG A 58 0.64 17.67 12.77
N ILE A 59 0.41 16.38 12.54
CA ILE A 59 0.40 15.78 11.20
C ILE A 59 -0.66 16.47 10.33
N GLN A 60 -1.89 16.61 10.85
CA GLN A 60 -2.99 17.30 10.15
C GLN A 60 -2.65 18.75 9.75
N ARG A 61 -1.81 19.44 10.54
CA ARG A 61 -1.46 20.86 10.30
C ARG A 61 -0.22 21.04 9.41
N GLY A 62 0.71 20.08 9.44
CA GLY A 62 2.07 20.29 8.95
C GLY A 62 2.75 19.10 8.28
N GLY A 63 2.11 17.92 8.23
CA GLY A 63 2.67 16.70 7.68
C GLY A 63 3.79 16.11 8.53
N VAL A 64 4.37 15.02 8.04
CA VAL A 64 5.48 14.30 8.67
C VAL A 64 6.79 14.63 7.96
N HIS A 65 7.88 14.75 8.72
CA HIS A 65 9.21 14.90 8.15
C HIS A 65 9.63 13.57 7.47
N PRO A 66 10.18 13.58 6.24
CA PRO A 66 10.45 12.36 5.49
C PRO A 66 11.27 11.30 6.23
N SER A 67 12.26 11.73 7.03
CA SER A 67 13.16 10.82 7.77
C SER A 67 12.48 9.97 8.87
N ILE A 68 11.27 10.33 9.31
CA ILE A 68 10.54 9.59 10.37
C ILE A 68 9.22 9.01 9.85
N ARG A 69 8.95 9.07 8.55
CA ARG A 69 7.73 8.50 7.95
C ARG A 69 7.56 7.02 8.31
N GLY A 70 8.63 6.25 8.20
CA GLY A 70 8.63 4.82 8.54
C GLY A 70 8.11 4.54 9.95
N GLU A 71 8.63 5.25 10.95
CA GLU A 71 8.19 5.08 12.36
C GLU A 71 6.78 5.60 12.60
N VAL A 72 6.43 6.76 12.05
CA VAL A 72 5.11 7.40 12.27
C VAL A 72 3.99 6.60 11.62
N TRP A 73 4.22 6.06 10.42
CA TRP A 73 3.21 5.32 9.67
C TRP A 73 2.80 4.02 10.36
N GLU A 74 3.69 3.40 11.16
CA GLU A 74 3.34 2.21 11.92
C GLU A 74 2.22 2.48 12.94
N PHE A 75 2.15 3.71 13.48
CA PHE A 75 1.02 4.10 14.32
C PHE A 75 -0.20 4.48 13.47
N LEU A 76 -0.02 5.29 12.43
CA LEU A 76 -1.14 5.76 11.59
C LEU A 76 -1.89 4.62 10.89
N LEU A 77 -1.18 3.56 10.50
CA LEU A 77 -1.72 2.35 9.88
C LEU A 77 -2.22 1.32 10.90
N GLY A 78 -2.17 1.63 12.20
CA GLY A 78 -2.63 0.71 13.24
C GLY A 78 -1.73 -0.48 13.49
N CYS A 79 -0.48 -0.47 13.04
CA CYS A 79 0.47 -1.53 13.34
C CYS A 79 0.81 -1.58 14.83
N PHE A 80 0.74 -0.47 15.56
CA PHE A 80 1.00 -0.41 17.00
C PHE A 80 -0.10 0.34 17.77
N ASP A 81 -0.45 -0.14 18.97
CA ASP A 81 -1.25 0.60 19.94
C ASP A 81 -0.40 1.78 20.45
N PRO A 82 -0.89 3.04 20.42
CA PRO A 82 -0.21 4.15 21.08
C PRO A 82 0.12 3.92 22.56
N ARG A 83 -0.60 3.04 23.26
CA ARG A 83 -0.36 2.69 24.66
C ARG A 83 0.64 1.54 24.86
N SER A 84 1.17 0.97 23.77
CA SER A 84 2.23 -0.04 23.86
C SER A 84 3.54 0.59 24.34
N SER A 85 4.37 -0.22 25.00
CA SER A 85 5.75 0.10 25.34
C SER A 85 6.71 -0.11 24.15
N PHE A 86 7.97 0.30 24.30
CA PHE A 86 8.99 0.01 23.29
C PHE A 86 9.25 -1.49 23.12
N ASP A 87 9.33 -2.23 24.22
CA ASP A 87 9.65 -3.66 24.21
C ASP A 87 8.51 -4.47 23.57
N GLU A 88 7.25 -4.14 23.88
CA GLU A 88 6.09 -4.78 23.25
C GLU A 88 6.08 -4.58 21.74
N ARG A 89 6.38 -3.35 21.26
CA ARG A 89 6.44 -3.08 19.82
C ARG A 89 7.58 -3.82 19.14
N GLU A 90 8.74 -3.91 19.77
CA GLU A 90 9.87 -4.66 19.21
C GLU A 90 9.55 -6.15 19.14
N GLN A 91 8.92 -6.70 20.19
CA GLN A 91 8.45 -8.09 20.18
C GLN A 91 7.41 -8.33 19.07
N GLN A 92 6.42 -7.46 18.92
CA GLN A 92 5.42 -7.56 17.86
C GLN A 92 6.05 -7.47 16.46
N ARG A 93 7.02 -6.56 16.27
CA ARG A 93 7.77 -6.44 15.02
C ARG A 93 8.50 -7.74 14.69
N GLN A 94 9.19 -8.32 15.67
CA GLN A 94 9.92 -9.56 15.47
C GLN A 94 8.97 -10.73 15.18
N GLN A 95 7.86 -10.84 15.91
CA GLN A 95 6.83 -11.85 15.67
C GLN A 95 6.25 -11.74 14.25
N ARG A 96 5.89 -10.55 13.79
CA ARG A 96 5.36 -10.32 12.44
C ARG A 96 6.39 -10.59 11.34
N ARG A 97 7.67 -10.29 11.57
CA ARG A 97 8.75 -10.67 10.64
C ARG A 97 8.87 -12.18 10.50
N VAL A 98 8.87 -12.90 11.61
CA VAL A 98 8.88 -14.37 11.60
C VAL A 98 7.64 -14.92 10.90
N GLN A 99 6.46 -14.35 11.18
CA GLN A 99 5.22 -14.77 10.54
C GLN A 99 5.24 -14.52 9.02
N TYR A 100 5.71 -13.36 8.57
CA TYR A 100 5.88 -13.07 7.15
C TYR A 100 6.86 -14.03 6.48
N LEU A 101 7.98 -14.34 7.13
CA LEU A 101 8.94 -15.31 6.60
C LEU A 101 8.33 -16.71 6.45
N ARG A 102 7.47 -17.14 7.38
CA ARG A 102 6.72 -18.41 7.26
C ARG A 102 5.78 -18.41 6.06
N TRP A 103 4.98 -17.36 5.87
CA TRP A 103 4.11 -17.25 4.70
C TRP A 103 4.90 -17.19 3.39
N LYS A 104 6.03 -16.48 3.40
CA LYS A 104 6.91 -16.43 2.24
C LYS A 104 7.50 -17.80 1.90
N GLU A 105 7.85 -18.58 2.92
CA GLU A 105 8.31 -19.96 2.76
C GLU A 105 7.23 -20.86 2.16
N GLU A 106 6.01 -20.80 2.69
CA GLU A 106 4.84 -21.52 2.17
C GLU A 106 4.59 -21.19 0.68
N CYS A 107 4.65 -19.90 0.32
CA CYS A 107 4.58 -19.48 -1.08
C CYS A 107 5.74 -20.02 -1.93
N ARG A 108 6.95 -20.10 -1.36
CA ARG A 108 8.15 -20.62 -2.04
C ARG A 108 8.06 -22.12 -2.32
N GLU A 109 7.48 -22.90 -1.41
CA GLU A 109 7.23 -24.33 -1.61
C GLU A 109 6.26 -24.58 -2.77
N MET A 110 5.27 -23.69 -2.94
CA MET A 110 4.34 -23.76 -4.08
C MET A 110 4.94 -23.20 -5.37
N ASP A 111 5.79 -22.17 -5.28
CA ASP A 111 6.47 -21.55 -6.42
C ASP A 111 7.86 -21.03 -6.04
N SER A 112 8.90 -21.67 -6.58
CA SER A 112 10.30 -21.39 -6.24
C SER A 112 10.77 -19.98 -6.60
N HIS A 113 10.04 -19.23 -7.43
CA HIS A 113 10.37 -17.85 -7.74
C HIS A 113 10.14 -16.92 -6.54
N VAL A 114 9.21 -17.26 -5.63
CA VAL A 114 8.95 -16.45 -4.43
C VAL A 114 10.19 -16.40 -3.53
N GLY A 115 10.73 -15.21 -3.33
CA GLY A 115 11.96 -15.00 -2.57
C GLY A 115 13.26 -15.26 -3.32
N SER A 116 13.21 -15.59 -4.61
CA SER A 116 14.41 -15.83 -5.44
C SER A 116 15.10 -14.54 -5.91
N GLY A 117 14.43 -13.39 -5.82
CA GLY A 117 14.88 -12.14 -6.46
C GLY A 117 14.43 -11.97 -7.92
N ARG A 118 13.73 -12.98 -8.46
CA ARG A 118 13.15 -12.96 -9.82
C ARG A 118 11.71 -12.49 -9.79
N ILE A 119 11.26 -11.99 -10.94
CA ILE A 119 9.90 -11.49 -11.14
C ILE A 119 9.33 -12.25 -12.34
N ILE A 120 8.19 -12.90 -12.14
CA ILE A 120 7.49 -13.61 -13.22
C ILE A 120 6.68 -12.60 -14.03
N THR A 121 6.85 -12.57 -15.35
CA THR A 121 6.08 -11.69 -16.26
C THR A 121 5.25 -12.44 -17.30
N ALA A 122 5.44 -13.76 -17.39
CA ALA A 122 4.71 -14.63 -18.30
C ALA A 122 3.93 -15.69 -17.50
N PRO A 123 2.79 -16.18 -18.00
CA PRO A 123 2.04 -17.24 -17.33
C PRO A 123 2.89 -18.51 -17.28
N ILE A 124 2.92 -19.17 -16.11
CA ILE A 124 3.72 -20.39 -15.90
C ILE A 124 2.87 -21.67 -15.91
N ILE A 125 1.55 -21.53 -15.76
CA ILE A 125 0.58 -22.63 -15.74
C ILE A 125 -0.65 -22.28 -16.58
N THR A 126 -1.37 -23.29 -17.06
CA THR A 126 -2.68 -23.16 -17.69
C THR A 126 -3.79 -23.00 -16.63
N GLU A 127 -5.02 -22.69 -17.08
CA GLU A 127 -6.20 -22.65 -16.20
C GLU A 127 -6.51 -24.00 -15.53
N ASP A 128 -6.10 -25.09 -16.17
CA ASP A 128 -6.24 -26.46 -15.65
C ASP A 128 -5.12 -26.85 -14.67
N GLY A 129 -4.14 -25.97 -14.44
CA GLY A 129 -3.01 -26.20 -13.53
C GLY A 129 -1.82 -26.91 -14.16
N GLU A 130 -1.84 -27.12 -15.48
CA GLU A 130 -0.74 -27.78 -16.19
C GLU A 130 0.42 -26.79 -16.44
N PRO A 131 1.69 -27.18 -16.20
CA PRO A 131 2.84 -26.33 -16.50
C PRO A 131 2.91 -25.96 -18.00
N ILE A 132 3.14 -24.68 -18.30
CA ILE A 132 3.34 -24.22 -19.68
C ILE A 132 4.72 -24.68 -20.16
N LYS A 133 4.74 -25.40 -21.29
CA LYS A 133 5.96 -25.98 -21.88
C LYS A 133 6.54 -25.16 -23.02
N ASP A 134 5.97 -23.99 -23.30
CA ASP A 134 6.45 -23.13 -24.38
C ASP A 134 7.87 -22.64 -24.06
N PRO A 135 8.89 -22.95 -24.90
CA PRO A 135 10.27 -22.58 -24.64
C PRO A 135 10.50 -21.07 -24.47
N LEU A 136 9.73 -20.23 -25.18
CA LEU A 136 9.83 -18.76 -25.06
C LEU A 136 9.28 -18.29 -23.71
N VAL A 137 8.17 -18.87 -23.27
CA VAL A 137 7.57 -18.57 -21.96
C VAL A 137 8.48 -19.04 -20.82
N LEU A 138 9.11 -20.20 -20.97
CA LEU A 138 10.08 -20.72 -20.01
C LEU A 138 11.36 -19.87 -19.97
N LEU A 139 11.82 -19.36 -21.11
CA LEU A 139 12.95 -18.42 -21.18
C LEU A 139 12.63 -17.07 -20.52
N GLU A 140 11.41 -16.57 -20.70
CA GLU A 140 10.94 -15.32 -20.09
C GLU A 140 10.68 -15.46 -18.57
N ALA A 141 10.19 -16.62 -18.13
CA ALA A 141 9.96 -16.90 -16.72
C ALA A 141 11.26 -17.31 -15.99
N ASN A 142 12.16 -18.03 -16.66
CA ASN A 142 13.38 -18.60 -16.09
C ASN A 142 14.50 -18.84 -17.14
N PRO A 143 15.40 -17.87 -17.37
CA PRO A 143 16.49 -17.98 -18.35
C PRO A 143 17.46 -19.15 -18.12
N ASP A 144 17.61 -19.61 -16.87
CA ASP A 144 18.61 -20.63 -16.51
C ASP A 144 18.09 -22.07 -16.70
N GLN A 145 16.77 -22.30 -16.71
CA GLN A 145 16.19 -23.64 -16.91
C GLN A 145 16.18 -24.08 -18.38
N ALA A 146 16.39 -23.17 -19.33
CA ALA A 146 16.46 -23.50 -20.76
C ALA A 146 17.65 -24.43 -21.11
N LEU A 147 18.67 -24.48 -20.26
CA LEU A 147 19.81 -25.39 -20.41
C LEU A 147 19.55 -26.81 -19.87
N GLU A 148 18.62 -26.97 -18.92
CA GLU A 148 18.31 -28.28 -18.31
C GLU A 148 17.15 -29.00 -19.01
N SER A 149 16.25 -28.29 -19.71
CA SER A 149 15.11 -28.89 -20.42
C SER A 149 15.48 -29.80 -21.62
N THR A 150 16.77 -29.97 -21.91
CA THR A 150 17.26 -30.93 -22.92
C THR A 150 17.62 -32.30 -22.30
N ALA A 151 17.61 -32.44 -20.97
CA ALA A 151 17.93 -33.68 -20.28
C ALA A 151 16.67 -34.36 -19.70
N MET A 152 16.06 -35.23 -20.53
CA MET A 152 15.29 -36.42 -20.14
C MET A 152 14.07 -36.25 -19.20
N CYS A 153 12.86 -36.21 -19.77
CA CYS A 153 11.66 -36.62 -19.06
C CYS A 153 11.55 -38.16 -19.07
N THR A 154 11.87 -38.84 -17.97
CA THR A 154 11.46 -40.23 -17.75
C THR A 154 9.99 -40.29 -17.34
N GLU A 155 9.26 -41.26 -17.87
CA GLU A 155 7.80 -41.45 -17.72
C GLU A 155 7.29 -41.70 -16.27
N ALA A 156 8.17 -41.62 -15.26
CA ALA A 156 7.90 -41.94 -13.86
C ALA A 156 7.37 -40.76 -13.02
N GLU A 157 7.34 -39.53 -13.54
CA GLU A 157 6.85 -38.33 -12.83
C GLU A 157 5.37 -37.99 -13.14
N ARG A 158 4.57 -38.97 -13.60
CA ARG A 158 3.11 -38.82 -13.75
C ARG A 158 2.36 -38.87 -12.41
N ASN A 159 2.99 -38.47 -11.30
CA ASN A 159 2.26 -38.14 -10.10
C ASN A 159 1.61 -36.77 -10.34
N TYR A 160 0.40 -36.84 -10.88
CA TYR A 160 -0.52 -35.75 -11.11
C TYR A 160 -0.58 -34.86 -9.85
N VAL A 161 0.21 -33.79 -9.82
CA VAL A 161 0.06 -32.75 -8.80
C VAL A 161 -1.21 -32.03 -9.20
N ILE A 162 -2.34 -32.51 -8.70
CA ILE A 162 -3.54 -31.69 -8.61
C ILE A 162 -3.15 -30.54 -7.71
N PHE A 163 -2.71 -29.43 -8.29
CA PHE A 163 -2.65 -28.19 -7.55
C PHE A 163 -4.07 -27.93 -7.06
N ASP A 164 -4.24 -27.80 -5.75
CA ASP A 164 -5.52 -27.35 -5.18
C ASP A 164 -5.95 -26.11 -5.99
N LYS A 165 -7.23 -26.02 -6.35
CA LYS A 165 -7.79 -24.95 -7.19
C LYS A 165 -7.34 -23.55 -6.73
N LYS A 166 -7.06 -23.40 -5.44
CA LYS A 166 -6.49 -22.20 -4.80
C LYS A 166 -5.07 -21.87 -5.26
N ILE A 167 -4.20 -22.87 -5.37
CA ILE A 167 -2.81 -22.70 -5.81
C ILE A 167 -2.80 -22.32 -7.29
N ILE A 168 -3.63 -22.97 -8.11
CA ILE A 168 -3.80 -22.62 -9.53
C ILE A 168 -4.22 -21.16 -9.65
N GLN A 169 -5.30 -20.76 -8.96
CA GLN A 169 -5.79 -19.38 -9.00
C GLN A 169 -4.71 -18.36 -8.58
N TRP A 170 -3.97 -18.64 -7.52
CA TRP A 170 -2.90 -17.77 -7.04
C TRP A 170 -1.75 -17.69 -8.06
N LYS A 171 -1.27 -18.81 -8.60
CA LYS A 171 -0.23 -18.85 -9.64
C LYS A 171 -0.62 -18.08 -10.90
N LEU A 172 -1.88 -18.15 -11.30
CA LEU A 172 -2.39 -17.35 -12.43
C LEU A 172 -2.27 -15.84 -12.19
N THR A 173 -2.25 -15.36 -10.94
CA THR A 173 -2.07 -13.92 -10.65
C THR A 173 -0.61 -13.44 -10.69
N LEU A 174 0.38 -14.35 -10.54
CA LEU A 174 1.78 -13.96 -10.32
C LEU A 174 2.41 -13.17 -11.47
N HIS A 175 2.07 -13.54 -12.71
CA HIS A 175 2.58 -12.84 -13.89
C HIS A 175 2.00 -11.42 -13.99
N GLN A 176 0.71 -11.25 -13.67
CA GLN A 176 0.05 -9.94 -13.67
C GLN A 176 0.66 -9.02 -12.59
N ILE A 177 0.95 -9.57 -11.41
CA ILE A 177 1.73 -8.86 -10.36
C ILE A 177 3.07 -8.40 -10.92
N GLY A 178 3.82 -9.29 -11.58
CA GLY A 178 5.13 -8.92 -12.13
C GLY A 178 5.07 -7.85 -13.21
N LEU A 179 4.10 -7.93 -14.11
CA LEU A 179 3.89 -6.89 -15.13
C LEU A 179 3.57 -5.53 -14.50
N ASP A 180 2.79 -5.48 -13.42
CA ASP A 180 2.48 -4.24 -12.71
C ASP A 180 3.67 -3.71 -11.90
N VAL A 181 4.46 -4.60 -11.29
CA VAL A 181 5.71 -4.25 -10.59
C VAL A 181 6.70 -3.59 -11.55
N LEU A 182 6.90 -4.14 -12.75
CA LEU A 182 7.78 -3.54 -13.78
C LEU A 182 7.24 -2.22 -14.36
N ARG A 183 5.96 -1.91 -14.15
CA ARG A 183 5.33 -0.64 -14.51
C ARG A 183 5.29 0.35 -13.35
N THR A 184 5.70 -0.06 -12.15
CA THR A 184 5.64 0.78 -10.94
C THR A 184 6.63 1.94 -11.02
N ASP A 185 6.08 3.15 -11.01
CA ASP A 185 6.75 4.44 -10.80
C ASP A 185 8.22 4.53 -11.30
N ARG A 186 8.36 4.46 -12.62
CA ARG A 186 9.65 4.47 -13.34
C ARG A 186 10.43 5.78 -13.20
N THR A 187 9.90 6.77 -12.50
CA THR A 187 10.54 8.07 -12.28
C THR A 187 11.48 8.06 -11.08
N LEU A 188 11.25 7.18 -10.09
CA LEU A 188 12.05 7.13 -8.87
C LEU A 188 13.20 6.14 -9.02
N VAL A 189 14.41 6.56 -8.62
CA VAL A 189 15.61 5.70 -8.57
C VAL A 189 15.40 4.49 -7.66
N PHE A 190 14.52 4.59 -6.67
CA PHE A 190 14.19 3.49 -5.77
C PHE A 190 13.68 2.25 -6.53
N TYR A 191 12.83 2.43 -7.54
CA TYR A 191 12.23 1.34 -8.32
C TYR A 191 13.09 0.91 -9.53
N GLU A 192 14.25 1.53 -9.74
CA GLU A 192 15.22 1.07 -10.75
C GLU A 192 15.99 -0.17 -10.27
N LYS A 193 16.13 -0.34 -8.95
CA LYS A 193 16.87 -1.45 -8.37
C LYS A 193 16.05 -2.73 -8.40
N GLN A 194 16.55 -3.77 -9.07
CA GLN A 194 15.94 -5.10 -9.11
C GLN A 194 15.67 -5.67 -7.70
N GLU A 195 16.55 -5.40 -6.74
CA GLU A 195 16.37 -5.79 -5.33
C GLU A 195 15.09 -5.21 -4.70
N ASN A 196 14.69 -4.01 -5.11
CA ASN A 196 13.49 -3.36 -4.57
C ASN A 196 12.23 -3.84 -5.31
N LEU A 197 12.31 -4.02 -6.63
CA LEU A 197 11.21 -4.56 -7.43
C LEU A 197 10.89 -6.00 -7.04
N SER A 198 11.90 -6.85 -6.84
CA SER A 198 11.71 -8.23 -6.37
C SER A 198 11.10 -8.30 -4.97
N LYS A 199 11.51 -7.41 -4.05
CA LYS A 199 10.84 -7.29 -2.74
C LYS A 199 9.37 -6.88 -2.87
N LEU A 200 9.06 -5.94 -3.77
CA LEU A 200 7.67 -5.53 -4.01
C LEU A 200 6.85 -6.69 -4.58
N TRP A 201 7.40 -7.42 -5.54
CA TRP A 201 6.77 -8.62 -6.10
C TRP A 201 6.53 -9.69 -5.04
N ASP A 202 7.53 -10.00 -4.20
CA ASP A 202 7.39 -10.95 -3.09
C ASP A 202 6.29 -10.54 -2.10
N ILE A 203 6.23 -9.26 -1.72
CA ILE A 203 5.20 -8.74 -0.80
C ILE A 203 3.81 -8.92 -1.41
N LEU A 204 3.64 -8.57 -2.69
CA LEU A 204 2.34 -8.67 -3.38
C LEU A 204 1.93 -10.13 -3.61
N ALA A 205 2.86 -11.00 -3.97
CA ALA A 205 2.61 -12.43 -4.16
C ALA A 205 2.18 -13.11 -2.86
N VAL A 206 2.90 -12.85 -1.76
CA VAL A 206 2.55 -13.36 -0.43
C VAL A 206 1.21 -12.79 0.05
N TYR A 207 0.97 -11.49 -0.17
CA TYR A 207 -0.31 -10.88 0.17
C TYR A 207 -1.49 -11.51 -0.58
N ALA A 208 -1.34 -11.74 -1.89
CA ALA A 208 -2.36 -12.37 -2.73
C ALA A 208 -2.70 -13.81 -2.29
N TRP A 209 -1.75 -14.50 -1.65
CA TRP A 209 -1.98 -15.81 -1.06
C TRP A 209 -2.75 -15.75 0.27
N ILE A 210 -2.36 -14.81 1.14
CA ILE A 210 -2.91 -14.68 2.49
C ILE A 210 -4.36 -14.15 2.46
N ASP A 211 -4.62 -13.09 1.69
CA ASP A 211 -5.94 -12.45 1.64
C ASP A 211 -6.70 -12.82 0.37
N LYS A 212 -7.45 -13.91 0.45
CA LYS A 212 -8.17 -14.53 -0.67
C LYS A 212 -9.42 -13.75 -1.11
N ASP A 213 -9.99 -12.95 -0.22
CA ASP A 213 -11.20 -12.17 -0.51
C ASP A 213 -10.84 -10.88 -1.25
N VAL A 214 -9.65 -10.32 -0.96
CA VAL A 214 -9.13 -9.14 -1.67
C VAL A 214 -8.34 -9.54 -2.91
N GLY A 215 -7.52 -10.59 -2.81
CA GLY A 215 -6.65 -11.09 -3.86
C GLY A 215 -5.74 -10.02 -4.48
N TYR A 216 -5.13 -10.37 -5.62
CA TYR A 216 -4.53 -9.40 -6.53
C TYR A 216 -5.51 -9.17 -7.69
N CYS A 217 -6.34 -8.11 -7.57
CA CYS A 217 -7.37 -7.71 -8.53
C CYS A 217 -8.12 -8.88 -9.18
N GLN A 218 -8.90 -9.62 -8.38
CA GLN A 218 -9.83 -10.61 -8.92
C GLN A 218 -11.15 -9.90 -9.29
N GLU A 219 -11.38 -9.73 -10.60
CA GLU A 219 -12.55 -9.07 -11.23
C GLU A 219 -13.91 -9.76 -10.91
N THR A 220 -13.95 -10.75 -10.03
CA THR A 220 -15.17 -11.52 -9.71
C THR A 220 -15.98 -10.98 -8.53
N LEU A 221 -15.52 -9.93 -7.84
CA LEU A 221 -16.38 -9.18 -6.93
C LEU A 221 -17.20 -8.17 -7.76
N GLY A 222 -18.40 -8.60 -8.13
CA GLY A 222 -19.38 -7.76 -8.82
C GLY A 222 -19.41 -6.33 -8.25
N GLY A 223 -19.36 -5.35 -9.15
CA GLY A 223 -19.16 -3.93 -8.87
C GLY A 223 -20.14 -3.32 -7.87
N GLY A 224 -19.89 -3.55 -6.57
CA GLY A 224 -20.69 -3.05 -5.47
C GLY A 224 -19.89 -2.40 -4.34
N ASP A 225 -18.56 -2.54 -4.31
CA ASP A 225 -17.76 -2.05 -3.20
C ASP A 225 -16.96 -0.80 -3.58
N TYR A 226 -17.33 0.34 -2.97
CA TYR A 226 -16.66 1.65 -3.11
C TYR A 226 -15.15 1.63 -2.76
N LEU A 227 -14.63 0.52 -2.22
CA LEU A 227 -13.19 0.24 -2.12
C LEU A 227 -12.48 0.27 -3.45
N PHE A 228 -13.12 -0.19 -4.53
CA PHE A 228 -12.56 -0.07 -5.88
C PHE A 228 -12.44 1.41 -6.27
N ALA A 229 -13.47 2.21 -5.97
CA ALA A 229 -13.43 3.65 -6.21
C ALA A 229 -12.36 4.34 -5.34
N PHE A 230 -12.17 3.96 -4.07
CA PHE A 230 -11.16 4.53 -3.19
C PHE A 230 -9.72 4.13 -3.59
N ARG A 231 -9.49 2.86 -3.94
CA ARG A 231 -8.21 2.40 -4.53
C ARG A 231 -7.96 3.10 -5.86
N MET A 232 -8.98 3.23 -6.70
CA MET A 232 -8.91 3.99 -7.95
C MET A 232 -8.60 5.46 -7.66
N PHE A 233 -9.23 6.11 -6.67
CA PHE A 233 -8.92 7.48 -6.28
C PHE A 233 -7.48 7.62 -5.77
N MET A 234 -6.98 6.69 -4.95
CA MET A 234 -5.58 6.68 -4.49
C MET A 234 -4.59 6.52 -5.66
N VAL A 235 -4.90 5.64 -6.62
CA VAL A 235 -4.09 5.42 -7.83
C VAL A 235 -4.18 6.60 -8.80
N LEU A 236 -5.35 7.21 -8.96
CA LEU A 236 -5.58 8.41 -9.75
C LEU A 236 -4.86 9.61 -9.14
N PHE A 237 -4.93 9.79 -7.82
CA PHE A 237 -4.18 10.84 -7.12
C PHE A 237 -2.68 10.68 -7.29
N ARG A 238 -2.15 9.45 -7.31
CA ARG A 238 -0.73 9.23 -7.59
C ARG A 238 -0.35 9.67 -9.01
N ARG A 239 -1.23 9.57 -10.01
CA ARG A 239 -0.96 10.03 -11.38
C ARG A 239 -0.97 11.56 -11.52
N GLU A 240 -1.76 12.24 -10.68
CA GLU A 240 -1.93 13.71 -10.71
C GLU A 240 -1.05 14.47 -9.70
N LEU A 241 -0.40 13.76 -8.76
CA LEU A 241 0.42 14.35 -7.70
C LEU A 241 1.88 13.91 -7.79
N SER A 242 2.76 14.80 -7.34
CA SER A 242 4.14 14.42 -7.01
C SER A 242 4.17 13.30 -5.97
N PHE A 243 5.27 12.56 -5.92
CA PHE A 243 5.46 11.54 -4.88
C PHE A 243 5.37 12.15 -3.48
N GLY A 244 6.05 13.28 -3.24
CA GLY A 244 6.01 13.99 -1.96
C GLY A 244 4.62 14.45 -1.54
N ASP A 245 3.81 14.95 -2.48
CA ASP A 245 2.44 15.40 -2.19
C ASP A 245 1.48 14.23 -1.95
N SER A 246 1.70 13.10 -2.63
CA SER A 246 0.95 11.86 -2.41
C SER A 246 1.16 11.34 -0.98
N LEU A 247 2.41 11.30 -0.51
CA LEU A 247 2.74 10.89 0.85
C LEU A 247 2.15 11.85 1.91
N TYR A 248 2.24 13.16 1.65
CA TYR A 248 1.62 14.16 2.53
C TYR A 248 0.09 14.01 2.60
N LEU A 249 -0.55 13.72 1.46
CA LEU A 249 -1.99 13.49 1.38
C LEU A 249 -2.41 12.30 2.23
N TRP A 250 -1.72 11.16 2.06
CA TRP A 250 -1.98 9.93 2.83
C TRP A 250 -1.79 10.14 4.33
N GLU A 251 -0.69 10.75 4.75
CA GLU A 251 -0.44 11.06 6.17
C GLU A 251 -1.57 11.84 6.82
N MET A 252 -2.08 12.84 6.10
CA MET A 252 -3.14 13.67 6.62
C MET A 252 -4.49 12.95 6.57
N MET A 253 -4.77 12.13 5.56
CA MET A 253 -5.97 11.27 5.53
C MET A 253 -5.98 10.28 6.69
N TRP A 254 -4.90 9.50 6.86
CA TRP A 254 -4.77 8.56 7.98
C TRP A 254 -4.84 9.26 9.33
N ALA A 255 -4.28 10.47 9.46
CA ALA A 255 -4.38 11.23 10.70
C ALA A 255 -5.76 11.82 10.98
N LEU A 256 -6.58 12.07 9.95
CA LEU A 256 -7.96 12.58 10.10
C LEU A 256 -8.95 11.49 10.44
N GLU A 257 -8.75 10.31 9.87
CA GLU A 257 -9.59 9.12 10.04
C GLU A 257 -9.06 8.17 11.12
N TYR A 258 -8.02 8.59 11.85
CA TYR A 258 -7.39 7.78 12.87
C TYR A 258 -8.40 7.30 13.93
N ASP A 259 -8.43 6.00 14.14
CA ASP A 259 -9.26 5.35 15.14
C ASP A 259 -8.35 4.63 16.16
N PRO A 260 -8.39 4.99 17.46
CA PRO A 260 -7.59 4.32 18.48
C PRO A 260 -7.93 2.82 18.65
N GLY A 261 -9.11 2.37 18.20
CA GLY A 261 -9.50 0.96 18.21
C GLY A 261 -8.98 0.15 17.00
N ILE A 262 -8.32 0.79 16.02
CA ILE A 262 -7.86 0.09 14.81
C ILE A 262 -6.84 -1.01 15.14
N PHE A 263 -6.01 -0.82 16.16
CA PHE A 263 -5.00 -1.80 16.59
C PHE A 263 -5.63 -3.10 17.07
N SER A 264 -6.67 -3.03 17.91
CA SER A 264 -7.38 -4.21 18.43
C SER A 264 -8.01 -5.06 17.32
N MET A 265 -8.20 -4.52 16.11
CA MET A 265 -8.71 -5.28 14.97
C MET A 265 -7.66 -6.18 14.32
N TYR A 266 -6.36 -5.93 14.55
CA TYR A 266 -5.26 -6.72 13.98
C TYR A 266 -4.82 -7.88 14.89
N GLU A 267 -5.25 -7.92 16.15
CA GLU A 267 -4.85 -8.95 17.13
C GLU A 267 -5.83 -10.13 17.24
N GLU A 268 -7.01 -10.07 16.62
CA GLU A 268 -8.00 -11.16 16.64
C GLU A 268 -7.48 -12.40 15.86
N PRO A 269 -7.33 -13.58 16.51
CA PRO A 269 -6.88 -14.79 15.85
C PRO A 269 -7.85 -15.24 14.76
N GLY A 270 -7.41 -15.26 13.50
CA GLY A 270 -8.19 -15.77 12.36
C GLY A 270 -8.78 -14.70 11.43
N PHE A 271 -8.50 -13.41 11.65
CA PHE A 271 -8.98 -12.31 10.80
C PHE A 271 -7.80 -11.60 10.11
N THR A 272 -7.79 -11.56 8.76
CA THR A 272 -6.83 -10.70 8.04
C THR A 272 -7.23 -9.24 8.25
N GLY A 273 -6.32 -8.41 8.74
CA GLY A 273 -6.62 -7.02 9.14
C GLY A 273 -7.22 -6.14 8.03
N VAL A 274 -7.13 -6.56 6.76
CA VAL A 274 -7.75 -5.87 5.63
C VAL A 274 -9.26 -6.11 5.55
N LYS A 275 -9.76 -7.30 5.96
CA LYS A 275 -11.21 -7.61 5.95
C LYS A 275 -12.02 -6.65 6.83
N MET A 276 -11.43 -6.10 7.88
CA MET A 276 -12.12 -5.17 8.81
C MET A 276 -12.03 -3.71 8.38
N LEU A 277 -10.96 -3.27 7.69
CA LEU A 277 -10.94 -1.98 6.97
C LEU A 277 -12.10 -1.92 5.97
N VAL A 278 -12.30 -3.00 5.20
CA VAL A 278 -13.44 -3.18 4.29
C VAL A 278 -14.77 -3.16 5.02
N ARG A 279 -14.88 -3.84 6.17
CA ARG A 279 -16.14 -3.94 6.93
C ARG A 279 -16.52 -2.64 7.61
N LYS A 280 -15.55 -1.88 8.13
CA LYS A 280 -15.79 -0.59 8.78
C LYS A 280 -15.96 0.55 7.77
N GLU A 281 -15.28 0.51 6.63
CA GLU A 281 -15.63 1.35 5.48
C GLU A 281 -17.06 1.06 5.04
N LYS A 282 -17.46 -0.20 4.88
CA LYS A 282 -18.88 -0.55 4.64
C LYS A 282 -19.79 0.06 5.69
N GLN A 283 -19.48 -0.06 6.98
CA GLN A 283 -20.38 0.40 8.06
C GLN A 283 -20.44 1.94 8.21
N ASN A 284 -19.32 2.64 8.06
CA ASN A 284 -19.28 4.12 8.01
C ASN A 284 -19.92 4.65 6.72
N GLN A 285 -19.79 3.91 5.63
CA GLN A 285 -20.36 4.28 4.34
C GLN A 285 -21.86 4.04 4.32
N TYR A 286 -22.40 2.89 4.76
CA TYR A 286 -23.86 2.70 4.90
C TYR A 286 -24.51 3.74 5.83
N ALA A 287 -23.81 4.23 6.85
CA ALA A 287 -24.29 5.32 7.72
C ALA A 287 -24.23 6.71 7.05
N THR A 288 -23.34 6.91 6.06
CA THR A 288 -23.13 8.21 5.38
C THR A 288 -23.77 8.26 3.98
N LEU A 289 -24.04 7.11 3.37
CA LEU A 289 -24.48 6.96 1.97
C LEU A 289 -26.00 6.78 1.83
N GLY A 290 -26.76 7.34 2.77
CA GLY A 290 -28.12 7.78 2.46
C GLY A 290 -28.05 9.04 1.59
N ARG A 291 -28.14 8.87 0.26
CA ARG A 291 -28.19 9.88 -0.84
C ARG A 291 -26.87 10.20 -1.55
N SER A 292 -26.75 9.60 -2.72
CA SER A 292 -25.91 9.90 -3.87
C SER A 292 -26.00 11.36 -4.38
N THR A 293 -25.44 12.32 -3.64
CA THR A 293 -25.35 13.74 -4.11
C THR A 293 -23.98 14.39 -3.91
N GLY A 294 -23.02 13.73 -3.23
CA GLY A 294 -21.68 14.28 -3.01
C GLY A 294 -20.63 13.86 -4.03
N LEU A 295 -20.88 12.81 -4.82
CA LEU A 295 -19.90 12.25 -5.76
C LEU A 295 -19.68 13.16 -6.98
N ASP A 296 -20.75 13.79 -7.49
CA ASP A 296 -20.67 14.69 -8.64
C ASP A 296 -19.83 15.94 -8.33
N ASP A 297 -19.90 16.46 -7.11
CA ASP A 297 -19.06 17.56 -6.64
C ASP A 297 -17.58 17.16 -6.55
N VAL A 298 -17.29 15.93 -6.12
CA VAL A 298 -15.93 15.39 -6.05
C VAL A 298 -15.38 15.16 -7.46
N VAL A 299 -16.15 14.57 -8.37
CA VAL A 299 -15.76 14.38 -9.78
C VAL A 299 -15.56 15.72 -10.48
N LYS A 300 -16.39 16.73 -10.20
CA LYS A 300 -16.21 18.09 -10.73
C LYS A 300 -14.94 18.78 -10.19
N ILE A 301 -14.63 18.62 -8.91
CA ILE A 301 -13.38 19.10 -8.31
C ILE A 301 -12.16 18.39 -8.92
N LEU A 302 -12.28 17.12 -9.30
CA LEU A 302 -11.17 16.37 -9.90
C LEU A 302 -11.00 16.70 -11.38
N ASN A 303 -12.09 16.87 -12.14
CA ASN A 303 -12.06 17.23 -13.56
C ASN A 303 -11.59 18.67 -13.81
N ASP A 304 -11.87 19.61 -12.89
CA ASP A 304 -11.34 20.97 -12.96
C ASP A 304 -9.85 21.06 -12.59
N VAL A 305 -9.25 19.97 -12.10
CA VAL A 305 -7.87 19.93 -11.61
C VAL A 305 -7.01 19.03 -12.48
N ASN A 306 -6.83 19.45 -13.74
CA ASN A 306 -5.86 18.82 -14.62
C ASN A 306 -4.44 19.29 -14.21
N GLY A 307 -3.60 18.38 -13.71
CA GLY A 307 -2.15 18.56 -13.53
C GLY A 307 -1.65 19.55 -12.47
N ASN A 308 -2.52 20.11 -11.63
CA ASN A 308 -2.11 21.14 -10.65
C ASN A 308 -2.79 21.01 -9.27
N LEU A 309 -3.12 19.79 -8.86
CA LEU A 309 -3.80 19.50 -7.60
C LEU A 309 -2.92 19.88 -6.41
N ASP A 310 -3.39 20.83 -5.60
CA ASP A 310 -2.81 21.11 -4.30
C ASP A 310 -3.46 20.18 -3.27
N ALA A 311 -2.77 19.09 -2.91
CA ALA A 311 -3.26 18.10 -1.94
C ALA A 311 -3.79 18.74 -0.65
N LYS A 312 -3.14 19.82 -0.18
CA LYS A 312 -3.56 20.53 1.02
C LYS A 312 -4.87 21.30 0.79
N LYS A 313 -5.03 21.97 -0.35
CA LYS A 313 -6.29 22.66 -0.69
C LYS A 313 -7.41 21.66 -0.92
N ALA A 314 -7.14 20.58 -1.65
CA ALA A 314 -8.11 19.53 -1.96
C ALA A 314 -8.74 18.98 -0.66
N CYS A 315 -7.91 18.56 0.30
CA CYS A 315 -8.43 18.05 1.55
C CYS A 315 -8.99 19.10 2.49
N SER A 316 -8.44 20.32 2.50
CA SER A 316 -9.08 21.43 3.23
C SER A 316 -10.47 21.72 2.68
N GLY A 317 -10.66 21.59 1.37
CA GLY A 317 -11.95 21.68 0.68
C GLY A 317 -12.88 20.54 1.07
N ALA A 318 -12.42 19.29 0.95
CA ALA A 318 -13.18 18.09 1.29
C ALA A 318 -13.63 18.10 2.77
N LEU A 319 -12.74 18.45 3.70
CA LEU A 319 -13.08 18.57 5.13
C LEU A 319 -14.10 19.67 5.41
N LYS A 320 -14.00 20.82 4.72
CA LYS A 320 -15.00 21.89 4.85
C LYS A 320 -16.37 21.41 4.36
N LEU A 321 -16.41 20.68 3.26
CA LEU A 321 -17.63 20.11 2.71
C LEU A 321 -18.24 19.06 3.65
N HIS A 322 -17.43 18.13 4.14
CA HIS A 322 -17.84 17.10 5.10
C HIS A 322 -18.38 17.72 6.40
N ARG A 323 -17.70 18.74 6.97
CA ARG A 323 -18.21 19.48 8.14
C ARG A 323 -19.53 20.20 7.86
N LYS A 324 -19.71 20.78 6.67
CA LYS A 324 -20.99 21.39 6.27
C LYS A 324 -22.09 20.33 6.21
N TYR A 325 -21.79 19.16 5.65
CA TYR A 325 -22.72 18.04 5.57
C TYR A 325 -23.12 17.52 6.95
N LEU A 326 -22.17 17.24 7.85
CA LEU A 326 -22.46 16.80 9.22
C LEU A 326 -23.30 17.81 10.01
N LYS A 327 -23.06 19.11 9.82
CA LYS A 327 -23.89 20.17 10.43
C LYS A 327 -25.31 20.20 9.89
N LYS A 328 -25.51 19.82 8.62
CA LYS A 328 -26.83 19.73 7.99
C LYS A 328 -27.56 18.46 8.44
N ALA A 329 -26.86 17.33 8.51
CA ALA A 329 -27.39 16.05 8.98
C ALA A 329 -27.89 16.13 10.43
N LYS A 330 -27.14 16.79 11.34
CA LYS A 330 -27.55 17.00 12.74
C LYS A 330 -28.76 17.94 12.94
N LYS A 331 -29.23 18.61 11.88
CA LYS A 331 -30.40 19.50 11.92
C LYS A 331 -31.67 18.85 11.36
N THR A 332 -31.57 17.60 10.94
CA THR A 332 -32.68 16.77 10.43
C THR A 332 -32.97 15.69 11.46
#